data_AF-A0A316WXI2-F1
#
_entry.id   AF-A0A316WXI2-F1
#
_cell.length_a   1.000
_cell.length_b   1.000
_cell.length_c   1.000
_cell.angle_alpha   90.00
_cell.angle_beta   90.00
_cell.angle_gamma   90.00
#
_symmetry.space_group_name_H-M   'P 1'
#
loop_
_entity.id
_entity.type
_entity.pdbx_description
1 polymer ?
#
loop_
_entity_poly.entity_id
_entity_poly.type
_entity_poly.pdbx_seq_one_letter_code
_entity_poly.pdbx_strand_id
1 'polypeptide(L)' 'MLSSADLHLERALILTALILFLGAGFSCMLIIFTINSVRKKQKNTLYYILSFLISGIIVLALVTFYFYIMLIE' A
#
# COMPACT_ATOMS: atom_id res chain seq x y z
N MET A 1 0.64 33.83 -6.04
CA MET A 1 1.49 32.99 -5.15
C MET A 1 0.64 31.96 -4.39
N LEU A 2 -0.10 31.10 -5.10
CA LEU A 2 -0.84 29.95 -4.53
C LEU A 2 -0.11 28.61 -4.79
N SER A 3 0.86 28.59 -5.70
CA SER A 3 1.53 27.36 -6.17
C SER A 3 2.41 26.67 -5.12
N SER A 4 2.89 27.38 -4.09
CA SER A 4 3.72 26.76 -3.04
C SER A 4 2.92 25.87 -2.10
N ALA A 5 1.69 26.25 -1.72
CA ALA A 5 0.84 25.46 -0.83
C ALA A 5 0.34 24.17 -1.51
N ASP A 6 -0.01 24.24 -2.80
CA ASP A 6 -0.41 23.09 -3.61
C ASP A 6 0.73 22.05 -3.71
N LEU A 7 1.95 22.52 -3.96
CA LEU A 7 3.12 21.65 -4.06
C LEU A 7 3.39 20.88 -2.74
N HIS A 8 3.15 21.50 -1.58
CA HIS A 8 3.30 20.84 -0.29
C HIS A 8 2.22 19.77 -0.06
N LEU A 9 0.98 20.06 -0.44
CA LEU A 9 -0.14 19.13 -0.31
C LEU A 9 0.02 17.94 -1.26
N GLU A 10 0.31 18.17 -2.53
CA GLU A 10 0.58 17.11 -3.51
C GLU A 10 1.72 16.20 -3.05
N ARG A 11 2.82 16.79 -2.57
CA ARG A 11 3.96 16.03 -2.05
C ARG A 11 3.58 15.20 -0.82
N ALA A 12 2.79 15.75 0.09
CA ALA A 12 2.32 15.03 1.27
C ALA A 12 1.39 13.87 0.87
N LEU A 13 0.54 14.06 -0.14
CA LEU A 13 -0.37 13.04 -0.65
C LEU A 13 0.39 11.88 -1.29
N ILE A 14 1.39 12.18 -2.14
CA ILE A 14 2.26 11.18 -2.76
C ILE A 14 3.04 10.40 -1.70
N LEU A 15 3.64 11.10 -0.72
CA LEU A 15 4.35 10.46 0.39
C LEU A 15 3.43 9.56 1.20
N THR A 16 2.21 10.01 1.49
CA THR A 16 1.21 9.23 2.23
C THR A 16 0.83 7.98 1.45
N ALA A 17 0.57 8.10 0.15
CA ALA A 17 0.28 6.96 -0.72
C ALA A 17 1.45 5.96 -0.75
N LEU A 18 2.69 6.43 -0.88
CA LEU A 18 3.88 5.58 -0.83
C LEU A 18 4.01 4.85 0.52
N ILE A 19 3.86 5.56 1.63
CA ILE A 19 3.94 4.97 2.97
C ILE A 19 2.85 3.90 3.17
N LEU A 20 1.62 4.18 2.76
CA LEU A 20 0.51 3.22 2.86
C LEU A 20 0.76 1.99 1.99
N PHE A 21 1.20 2.19 0.75
CA PHE A 21 1.53 1.11 -0.18
C PHE A 21 2.64 0.22 0.35
N LEU A 22 3.77 0.82 0.74
CA LEU A 22 4.93 0.10 1.28
C LEU A 22 4.59 -0.57 2.61
N GLY A 23 3.93 0.12 3.52
CA GLY A 23 3.57 -0.40 4.85
C GLY A 23 2.61 -1.58 4.76
N ALA A 24 1.50 -1.43 4.01
CA ALA A 24 0.53 -2.50 3.82
C ALA A 24 1.13 -3.66 3.01
N GLY A 25 1.81 -3.37 1.91
CA GLY A 25 2.46 -4.37 1.07
C GLY A 25 3.46 -5.20 1.85
N PHE A 26 4.35 -4.53 2.59
CA PHE A 26 5.42 -5.17 3.35
C PHE A 26 4.89 -5.99 4.51
N SER A 27 3.92 -5.47 5.27
CA SER A 27 3.29 -6.21 6.37
C SER A 27 2.58 -7.47 5.87
N CYS A 28 1.80 -7.39 4.78
CA CYS A 28 1.16 -8.55 4.18
C CYS A 28 2.19 -9.60 3.71
N MET A 29 3.24 -9.15 3.02
CA MET A 29 4.33 -10.04 2.57
C MET A 29 4.98 -10.76 3.75
N LEU A 30 5.31 -10.04 4.83
CA LEU A 30 5.92 -10.61 6.03
C LEU A 30 5.02 -11.64 6.70
N ILE A 31 3.72 -11.35 6.84
CA ILE A 31 2.76 -12.30 7.43
C ILE A 31 2.71 -13.58 6.60
N ILE A 32 2.58 -13.47 5.28
CA ILE A 32 2.52 -14.62 4.37
C ILE A 32 3.84 -15.41 4.41
N PHE A 33 4.98 -14.71 4.47
CA PHE A 33 6.29 -15.33 4.60
C PHE A 33 6.43 -16.12 5.90
N THR A 34 6.07 -15.53 7.05
CA THR A 34 6.08 -16.21 8.35
C THR A 34 5.17 -17.44 8.33
N ILE A 35 3.94 -17.34 7.79
CA ILE A 35 3.01 -18.47 7.69
C ILE A 35 3.60 -19.59 6.83
N ASN A 36 4.15 -19.27 5.65
CA ASN A 36 4.73 -20.27 4.77
C ASN A 36 5.98 -20.91 5.38
N SER A 37 6.80 -20.15 6.10
CA SER A 37 7.97 -20.63 6.83
C SER A 37 7.57 -21.63 7.93
N VAL A 38 6.59 -21.27 8.77
CA VAL A 38 6.04 -22.16 9.81
C VAL A 38 5.44 -23.43 9.21
N ARG A 39 4.75 -23.30 8.07
CA ARG A 39 4.16 -24.45 7.35
C ARG A 39 5.16 -25.23 6.49
N LYS A 40 6.46 -24.87 6.51
CA LYS A 40 7.52 -25.44 5.66
C LYS A 40 7.16 -25.48 4.17
N LYS A 41 6.34 -24.53 3.71
CA LYS A 41 5.95 -24.40 2.31
C LYS A 41 7.00 -23.58 1.56
N GLN A 42 7.73 -24.25 0.69
CA GLN A 42 8.61 -23.60 -0.27
C GLN A 42 7.76 -22.85 -1.31
N LYS A 43 7.88 -21.52 -1.34
CA LYS A 43 7.26 -20.64 -2.34
C LYS A 43 8.34 -19.82 -3.00
N ASN A 44 8.23 -19.60 -4.30
CA ASN A 44 9.20 -18.81 -5.05
C ASN A 44 9.16 -17.34 -4.60
N THR A 45 10.27 -16.62 -4.71
CA THR A 45 10.37 -15.18 -4.41
C THR A 45 9.31 -14.35 -5.14
N LEU A 46 9.00 -14.71 -6.39
CA LEU A 46 7.94 -14.06 -7.18
C LEU A 46 6.57 -14.09 -6.51
N TYR A 47 6.25 -15.15 -5.76
CA TYR A 47 4.98 -15.25 -5.02
C TYR A 47 4.87 -14.16 -3.95
N TYR A 48 5.97 -13.86 -3.26
CA TYR A 48 6.00 -12.83 -2.23
C TYR A 48 6.00 -11.42 -2.83
N ILE A 49 6.72 -11.21 -3.94
CA ILE A 49 6.71 -9.93 -4.68
C ILE A 49 5.30 -9.62 -5.19
N LEU A 50 4.62 -10.61 -5.79
CA LEU A 50 3.23 -10.41 -6.24
C LEU A 50 2.29 -10.15 -5.07
N SER A 51 2.45 -10.87 -3.96
CA SER A 51 1.63 -10.63 -2.76
C SER A 51 1.82 -9.22 -2.19
N PHE A 52 3.07 -8.72 -2.17
CA PHE A 52 3.40 -7.35 -1.80
C PHE A 52 2.70 -6.33 -2.72
N LEU A 53 2.83 -6.49 -4.04
CA LEU A 53 2.24 -5.56 -5.01
C LEU A 53 0.71 -5.55 -4.94
N ILE A 54 0.08 -6.72 -4.92
CA ILE A 54 -1.38 -6.84 -4.90
C ILE A 54 -1.95 -6.23 -3.63
N SER A 55 -1.38 -6.55 -2.46
CA SER A 55 -1.89 -6.00 -1.19
C SER A 55 -1.71 -4.48 -1.09
N GLY A 56 -0.57 -3.95 -1.53
CA GLY A 56 -0.35 -2.51 -1.58
C GLY A 56 -1.35 -1.79 -2.49
N ILE A 57 -1.62 -2.33 -3.69
CA ILE A 57 -2.60 -1.74 -4.63
C ILE A 57 -4.01 -1.79 -4.03
N ILE A 58 -4.41 -2.90 -3.40
CA ILE A 58 -5.72 -3.03 -2.77
C ILE A 58 -5.93 -1.96 -1.69
N VAL A 59 -4.93 -1.74 -0.84
CA VAL A 59 -5.03 -0.71 0.22
C VAL A 59 -5.13 0.69 -0.38
N LEU A 60 -4.34 1.01 -1.41
CA LEU A 60 -4.45 2.30 -2.10
C LEU A 60 -5.84 2.50 -2.72
N ALA A 61 -6.39 1.48 -3.37
CA ALA A 61 -7.71 1.53 -3.96
C ALA A 61 -8.80 1.76 -2.89
N LEU A 62 -8.73 1.06 -1.77
CA LEU A 62 -9.65 1.22 -0.64
C LEU A 62 -9.58 2.62 -0.04
N VAL A 63 -8.37 3.14 0.21
CA VAL A 63 -8.18 4.49 0.75
C VAL A 63 -8.71 5.54 -0.22
N THR A 64 -8.43 5.40 -1.52
CA THR A 64 -8.93 6.31 -2.55
C THR A 64 -10.46 6.28 -2.62
N PHE A 65 -11.06 5.09 -2.58
CA PHE A 65 -12.51 4.92 -2.57
C PHE A 65 -13.16 5.52 -1.31
N TYR A 66 -12.53 5.35 -0.15
CA TYR A 66 -12.98 5.95 1.10
C TYR A 66 -12.97 7.48 1.04
N PHE A 67 -11.89 8.09 0.55
CA PHE A 67 -11.82 9.53 0.34
C PHE A 67 -12.88 10.02 -0.67
N TYR A 68 -13.11 9.26 -1.75
CA TYR A 68 -14.13 9.59 -2.74
C TYR A 68 -15.54 9.63 -2.12
N ILE A 69 -15.89 8.65 -1.28
CA ILE A 69 -17.17 8.64 -0.56
C ILE A 69 -17.26 9.85 0.38
N MET A 70 -16.24 10.09 1.20
CA MET A 70 -16.21 11.20 2.17
C MET A 70 -16.26 12.60 1.53
N LEU A 71 -15.89 12.73 0.24
CA LEU A 71 -15.96 14.01 -0.49
C LEU A 71 -17.31 14.24 -1.17
N ILE A 72 -18.11 13.17 -1.38
CA ILE A 72 -19.42 13.24 -2.01
C ILE A 72 -20.54 13.39 -0.98
N GLU A 73 -20.34 12.82 0.21
CA GLU A 73 -21.19 13.05 1.38
C GLU A 73 -20.93 14.43 2.00
#